data_AF-A0A9E3WW76-F1
#
_entry.id   AF-A0A9E3WW76-F1
#
_cell.length_a   1.000
_cell.length_b   1.000
_cell.length_c   1.000
_cell.angle_alpha   90.00
_cell.angle_beta   90.00
_cell.angle_gamma   90.00
#
_symmetry.space_group_name_H-M   'P 1'
#
loop_
_entity.id
_entity.type
_entity.pdbx_description
1 polymer ?
#
loop_
_entity_poly.entity_id
_entity_poly.type
_entity_poly.pdbx_seq_one_letter_code
_entity_poly.pdbx_strand_id
1 'polypeptide(L)'
;MADDVLRLSDKVTCLPVIHGSGDFALAVRQFMLRRAFDCVAVPLPRSFQADVEQAIGFLPSPTVVLQREPPTYRTEWSPDAES
;
A
#
# COMPACT_ATOMS: atom_id res chain seq x y z
N MET A 1 5.62 24.32 0.83
CA MET A 1 5.30 24.36 -0.62
C MET A 1 4.92 22.99 -1.18
N ALA A 2 5.65 21.90 -0.92
CA ALA A 2 5.25 20.57 -1.43
C ALA A 2 3.90 20.04 -0.89
N ASP A 3 3.49 20.48 0.30
CA ASP A 3 2.26 20.02 0.93
C ASP A 3 0.98 20.41 0.18
N ASP A 4 0.90 21.62 -0.38
CA ASP A 4 -0.31 22.06 -1.08
C ASP A 4 -0.55 21.28 -2.37
N VAL A 5 0.51 20.81 -3.04
CA VAL A 5 0.39 19.95 -4.24
C VAL A 5 -0.27 18.61 -3.91
N LEU A 6 -0.14 18.14 -2.67
CA LEU A 6 -0.70 16.87 -2.20
C LEU A 6 -2.09 17.04 -1.58
N ARG A 7 -2.55 18.26 -1.36
CA ARG A 7 -3.87 18.54 -0.77
C ARG A 7 -4.94 18.54 -1.85
N LEU A 8 -5.87 17.59 -1.74
CA LEU A 8 -7.08 17.55 -2.56
C LEU A 8 -8.14 18.53 -2.03
N SER A 9 -8.14 18.78 -0.72
CA SER A 9 -9.01 19.75 -0.05
C SER A 9 -8.43 20.13 1.31
N ASP A 10 -9.17 20.93 2.08
CA ASP A 10 -8.76 21.30 3.44
C ASP A 10 -8.62 20.11 4.39
N LYS A 11 -9.34 19.02 4.13
CA LYS A 11 -9.40 17.84 5.00
C LYS A 11 -8.79 16.59 4.38
N VAL A 12 -8.35 16.65 3.13
CA VAL A 12 -7.90 15.47 2.38
C VAL A 12 -6.52 15.74 1.79
N THR A 13 -5.55 14.93 2.20
CA THR A 13 -4.20 14.90 1.62
C THR A 13 -3.99 13.54 0.94
N CYS A 14 -3.50 13.57 -0.30
CA CYS A 14 -3.23 12.39 -1.10
C CYS A 14 -1.71 12.23 -1.27
N LEU A 15 -1.17 11.11 -0.82
CA LEU A 15 0.24 10.78 -1.00
C LEU A 15 0.38 9.78 -2.15
N PRO A 16 1.20 10.05 -3.18
CA PRO A 16 1.53 9.03 -4.17
C PRO A 16 2.36 7.93 -3.49
N VAL A 17 2.01 6.67 -3.75
CA VAL A 17 2.75 5.50 -3.23
C VAL A 17 3.09 4.56 -4.36
N ILE A 18 4.37 4.15 -4.40
CA ILE A 18 4.85 3.10 -5.29
C ILE A 18 5.05 1.84 -4.45
N HIS A 19 4.25 0.81 -4.71
CA HIS A 19 4.37 -0.48 -4.04
C HIS A 19 5.77 -1.08 -4.26
N GLY A 20 6.39 -1.59 -3.19
CA GLY A 20 7.74 -2.15 -3.23
C GLY A 20 8.89 -1.12 -3.15
N SER A 21 8.59 0.19 -3.12
CA SER A 21 9.61 1.23 -2.94
C SER A 21 9.82 1.59 -1.47
N GLY A 22 11.04 1.33 -0.95
CA GLY A 22 11.42 1.68 0.41
C GLY A 22 11.46 3.19 0.67
N ASP A 23 11.91 3.98 -0.31
CA ASP A 23 11.98 5.45 -0.19
C ASP A 23 10.59 6.06 -0.03
N PHE A 24 9.61 5.59 -0.82
CA PHE A 24 8.22 6.02 -0.69
C PHE A 24 7.61 5.58 0.64
N ALA A 25 7.88 4.35 1.09
CA ALA A 25 7.41 3.88 2.40
C ALA A 25 7.96 4.75 3.55
N LEU A 26 9.24 5.11 3.50
CA LEU A 26 9.87 5.98 4.49
C LEU A 26 9.30 7.41 4.44
N ALA A 27 9.09 7.96 3.24
CA ALA A 27 8.52 9.29 3.06
C ALA A 27 7.09 9.39 3.61
N VAL A 28 6.23 8.40 3.31
CA VAL A 28 4.86 8.33 3.86
C VAL A 28 4.89 8.24 5.38
N ARG A 29 5.74 7.37 5.95
CA ARG A 29 5.89 7.26 7.40
C ARG A 29 6.30 8.58 8.04
N GLN A 30 7.30 9.26 7.48
CA GLN A 30 7.73 10.56 8.00
C GLN A 30 6.63 11.61 7.89
N PHE A 31 5.86 11.61 6.81
CA PHE A 31 4.75 12.53 6.63
C PHE A 31 3.65 12.31 7.69
N MET A 32 3.25 11.05 7.90
CA MET A 32 2.24 10.68 8.90
C MET A 32 2.67 10.98 10.34
N LEU A 33 3.95 10.89 10.67
CA LEU A 33 4.45 11.18 12.02
C LEU A 33 4.57 12.69 12.33
N ARG A 34 4.59 13.55 11.31
CA ARG A 34 4.75 15.01 11.49
C ARG A 34 3.43 15.73 11.77
N ARG A 35 2.29 15.07 11.57
CA ARG A 35 0.94 15.66 11.68
C ARG A 35 0.00 14.69 12.36
N ALA A 36 -1.03 15.21 13.02
CA ALA A 36 -2.13 14.39 13.50
C ALA A 36 -3.13 14.18 12.34
N PHE A 37 -3.37 12.92 11.99
CA PHE A 37 -4.44 12.52 11.07
C PHE A 37 -5.49 11.76 11.85
N ASP A 38 -6.76 12.06 11.61
CA ASP A 38 -7.87 11.36 12.26
C ASP A 38 -8.12 9.97 11.64
N CYS A 39 -7.76 9.78 10.37
CA CYS A 39 -7.90 8.52 9.65
C CYS A 39 -6.90 8.39 8.50
N VAL A 40 -6.72 7.15 8.03
CA VAL A 40 -5.93 6.84 6.84
C VAL A 40 -6.77 5.97 5.92
N ALA A 41 -6.83 6.35 4.63
CA ALA A 41 -7.47 5.55 3.59
C ALA A 41 -6.37 4.89 2.75
N VAL A 42 -6.41 3.55 2.68
CA VAL A 42 -5.48 2.77 1.85
C VAL A 42 -6.27 1.93 0.85
N PRO A 43 -5.87 1.87 -0.42
CA PRO A 43 -6.46 0.92 -1.36
C PRO A 43 -6.02 -0.50 -0.96
N LEU A 44 -6.97 -1.33 -0.56
CA LEU A 44 -6.70 -2.73 -0.25
C LEU A 44 -7.01 -3.60 -1.47
N PRO A 45 -6.04 -4.41 -1.95
CA PRO A 45 -6.35 -5.43 -2.94
C PRO A 45 -7.37 -6.42 -2.35
N ARG A 46 -8.32 -6.88 -3.16
CA ARG A 46 -9.38 -7.80 -2.69
C ARG A 46 -8.85 -9.07 -2.02
N SER A 47 -7.67 -9.54 -2.42
CA SER A 47 -7.01 -10.71 -1.83
C SER A 47 -6.62 -10.52 -0.37
N PHE A 48 -6.45 -9.28 0.10
CA PHE A 48 -6.06 -8.97 1.47
C PHE A 48 -7.21 -8.38 2.32
N GLN A 49 -8.36 -8.07 1.71
CA GLN A 49 -9.41 -7.30 2.36
C GLN A 49 -9.92 -7.97 3.66
N ALA A 50 -10.35 -9.23 3.59
CA ALA A 50 -10.94 -9.92 4.75
C ALA A 50 -9.96 -10.04 5.92
N ASP A 51 -8.72 -10.44 5.65
CA ASP A 51 -7.70 -10.60 6.68
C ASP A 51 -7.29 -9.25 7.30
N VAL A 52 -7.21 -8.18 6.48
CA VAL A 52 -6.90 -6.83 6.98
C VAL A 52 -8.06 -6.26 7.81
N GLU A 53 -9.30 -6.45 7.38
CA GLU A 53 -10.49 -6.04 8.16
C GLU A 53 -10.53 -6.74 9.52
N GLN A 54 -10.23 -8.04 9.55
CA GLN A 54 -10.09 -8.77 10.80
C GLN A 54 -8.93 -8.23 11.66
N ALA A 55 -7.78 -7.93 11.03
CA ALA A 55 -6.58 -7.40 11.68
C ALA A 55 -6.83 -6.05 12.38
N ILE A 56 -7.67 -5.19 11.81
CA ILE A 56 -8.07 -3.89 12.40
C ILE A 56 -8.75 -4.08 13.76
N GLY A 57 -9.51 -5.18 13.94
CA GLY A 57 -10.16 -5.51 15.21
C GLY A 57 -9.18 -5.78 16.37
N PHE A 58 -7.90 -6.02 16.10
CA PHE A 58 -6.88 -6.26 17.13
C PHE A 58 -6.09 -5.02 17.54
N LEU A 59 -6.40 -3.85 16.95
CA LEU A 59 -5.77 -2.60 17.36
C LEU A 59 -5.95 -2.36 18.88
N PRO A 60 -4.91 -1.85 19.57
CA PRO A 60 -3.68 -1.26 19.04
C PRO A 60 -2.53 -2.27 18.81
N SER A 61 -2.76 -3.57 18.94
CA SER A 61 -1.71 -4.57 18.76
C SER A 61 -1.27 -4.62 17.30
N PRO A 62 0.04 -4.58 17.00
CA PRO A 62 0.52 -4.68 15.62
C PRO A 62 0.22 -6.05 15.05
N THR A 63 -0.31 -6.08 13.83
CA THR A 63 -0.70 -7.28 13.08
C THR A 63 -0.03 -7.28 11.71
N VAL A 64 0.16 -8.47 11.13
CA VAL A 64 0.76 -8.64 9.80
C VAL A 64 -0.06 -9.68 9.03
N VAL A 65 -0.47 -9.34 7.81
CA VAL A 65 -1.14 -10.25 6.87
C VAL A 65 -0.13 -10.71 5.83
N LEU A 66 -0.03 -12.02 5.62
CA LEU A 66 0.92 -12.64 4.69
C LEU A 66 0.15 -13.49 3.67
N GLN A 67 0.47 -13.32 2.39
CA GLN A 67 -0.04 -14.20 1.32
C GLN A 67 1.12 -15.07 0.82
N ARG A 68 0.86 -16.37 0.66
CA ARG A 68 1.82 -17.27 0.01
C ARG A 68 1.96 -16.90 -1.46
N GLU A 69 3.19 -16.91 -1.96
CA GLU A 69 3.44 -16.72 -3.37
C GLU A 69 2.70 -17.80 -4.18
N PRO A 70 1.94 -17.42 -5.23
CA PRO A 70 1.32 -18.42 -6.10
C PRO A 70 2.41 -19.26 -6.76
N PRO A 71 2.22 -20.59 -6.88
CA PRO A 71 3.28 -21.53 -7.30
C PRO A 71 3.74 -21.39 -8.76
N THR A 72 3.26 -20.40 -9.51
CA THR A 72 3.43 -20.33 -10.96
C THR A 72 3.78 -18.92 -11.42
N TYR A 73 5.07 -18.63 -11.52
CA TYR A 73 5.56 -17.88 -12.67
C TYR A 73 6.13 -18.94 -13.63
N ARG A 74 5.40 -19.26 -14.69
CA ARG A 74 5.94 -20.06 -15.80
C ARG A 74 5.52 -19.36 -17.07
N THR A 75 6.27 -18.33 -17.44
CA THR A 75 6.43 -17.98 -18.83
C THR A 75 7.63 -18.80 -19.31
N GLU A 76 7.36 -20.02 -19.79
CA GLU A 76 8.30 -20.67 -20.69
C GLU A 76 8.29 -19.81 -21.96
N TRP A 77 9.27 -18.91 -22.08
CA TRP A 77 9.54 -18.25 -23.33
C TRP A 77 9.88 -19.35 -24.35
N SER A 78 9.06 -19.49 -25.38
CA SER A 78 9.30 -20.42 -26.49
C SER A 78 9.69 -19.62 -27.73
N PRO A 79 10.88 -19.83 -28.31
CA PRO A 79 11.36 -19.10 -29.48
C PRO A 79 10.48 -19.32 -30.74
N ASP A 80 9.63 -20.35 -30.76
CA ASP A 80 8.79 -20.71 -31.91
C ASP A 80 7.46 -19.94 -32.01
N ALA A 81 7.18 -18.99 -31.11
CA ALA A 81 5.90 -18.25 -31.09
C ALA A 81 5.86 -17.04 -32.06
N GLU A 82 6.97 -16.73 -32.75
CA GLU A 82 7.11 -15.58 -33.67
C GLU A 82 7.34 -15.97 -35.14
N SER A 83 6.82 -17.11 -35.61
CA SER A 83 6.85 -17.49 -37.05
C SER A 83 5.50 -17.35 -37.74
#